data_AF-A0A9W6KXP3-F1
#
_entry.id   AF-A0A9W6KXP3-F1
#
_cell.length_a   1.000
_cell.length_b   1.000
_cell.length_c   1.000
_cell.angle_alpha   90.00
_cell.angle_beta   90.00
_cell.angle_gamma   90.00
#
_symmetry.space_group_name_H-M   'P 1'
#
loop_
_entity.id
_entity.type
_entity.pdbx_description
1 polymer ?
#
loop_
_entity_poly.entity_id
_entity_poly.type
_entity_poly.pdbx_seq_one_letter_code
_entity_poly.pdbx_strand_id
1 'polypeptide(L)'
;MDSDGATTPAVAQFLTDLRALRAAAGAPSYSTLARESGLPRSTLHDALRGHRLPSREVTIGLVRACGADPAEWQDRWTALRAALDTPPPSDQAVRPVSDGTGRPFWRRRPRTVAAAAALLLAAGLVGGWSAWHRGDCAGERVYRVDEAGAVLDADGHPIGRVDAGDTVRVKSLVHDRFPHRYFGTVDASGTTGYLDEAKLTYQRTGC
;
A
#
# COMPACT_ATOMS: atom_id res chain seq x y z
N MET A 1 -4.57 -17.01 15.87
CA MET A 1 -3.89 -16.47 17.08
C MET A 1 -2.83 -15.56 16.50
N ASP A 2 -3.23 -14.35 16.13
CA ASP A 2 -2.48 -13.49 15.22
C ASP A 2 -2.32 -12.12 15.89
N SER A 3 -1.23 -11.96 16.62
CA SER A 3 -0.71 -10.64 17.00
C SER A 3 0.04 -10.06 15.80
N ASP A 4 -0.68 -9.82 14.71
CA ASP A 4 -0.14 -9.17 13.53
C ASP A 4 0.10 -7.67 13.83
N GLY A 5 1.37 -7.30 13.97
CA GLY A 5 1.92 -6.11 13.32
C GLY A 5 1.30 -4.75 13.65
N ALA A 6 0.60 -4.56 14.77
CA ALA A 6 0.09 -3.26 15.17
C ALA A 6 1.25 -2.27 15.33
N THR A 7 1.35 -1.31 14.41
CA THR A 7 2.31 -0.22 14.50
C THR A 7 2.01 0.56 15.76
N THR A 8 3.00 0.70 16.65
CA THR A 8 2.84 1.53 17.85
C THR A 8 2.44 2.95 17.42
N PRO A 9 1.49 3.62 18.10
CA PRO A 9 1.06 4.98 17.74
C PRO A 9 2.22 5.97 17.58
N ALA A 10 3.26 5.84 18.40
CA ALA A 10 4.47 6.65 18.32
C ALA A 10 5.25 6.45 17.00
N VAL A 11 5.34 5.21 16.50
CA VAL A 11 5.96 4.91 15.19
C VAL A 11 5.10 5.48 14.06
N ALA A 12 3.78 5.31 14.14
CA ALA A 12 2.86 5.85 13.13
C ALA A 12 2.94 7.38 13.05
N GLN A 13 3.06 8.06 14.20
CA GLN A 13 3.26 9.51 14.25
C GLN A 13 4.60 9.91 13.63
N PHE A 14 5.69 9.24 13.99
CA PHE A 14 7.02 9.53 13.43
C PHE A 14 7.05 9.38 11.90
N LEU A 15 6.42 8.33 11.37
CA LEU A 15 6.29 8.14 9.92
C LEU A 15 5.41 9.20 9.26
N THR A 16 4.37 9.67 9.96
CA THR A 16 3.53 10.78 9.50
C THR A 16 4.34 12.06 9.43
N ASP A 17 5.18 12.33 10.42
CA ASP A 17 6.06 13.49 10.45
C ASP A 17 7.08 13.44 9.30
N LEU A 18 7.64 12.27 8.97
CA LEU A 18 8.54 12.10 7.81
C LEU A 18 7.83 12.40 6.48
N ARG A 19 6.56 12.00 6.33
CA ARG A 19 5.77 12.34 5.14
C ARG A 19 5.47 13.83 5.08
N ALA A 20 5.17 14.45 6.22
CA ALA A 20 4.95 15.89 6.31
C ALA A 20 6.22 16.67 5.97
N LEU A 21 7.39 16.24 6.45
CA LEU A 21 8.69 16.79 6.08
C LEU A 21 8.90 16.74 4.56
N ARG A 22 8.65 15.57 3.95
CA ARG A 22 8.76 15.42 2.49
C ARG A 22 7.78 16.34 1.76
N ALA A 23 6.55 16.49 2.25
CA ALA A 23 5.59 17.41 1.65
C ALA A 23 6.05 18.87 1.75
N ALA A 24 6.60 19.30 2.89
CA ALA A 24 7.16 20.63 3.10
C ALA A 24 8.35 20.93 2.18
N ALA A 25 9.14 19.90 1.84
CA ALA A 25 10.24 19.98 0.87
C ALA A 25 9.79 19.96 -0.60
N GLY A 26 8.48 20.10 -0.88
CA GLY A 26 7.93 20.10 -2.25
C GLY A 26 7.63 18.72 -2.82
N ALA A 27 7.47 17.71 -1.95
CA ALA A 27 7.14 16.33 -2.32
C ALA A 27 8.07 15.71 -3.40
N PRO A 28 9.41 15.74 -3.20
CA PRO A 28 10.35 15.17 -4.16
C PRO A 28 10.01 13.71 -4.49
N SER A 29 10.21 13.34 -5.75
CA SER A 29 9.96 11.97 -6.22
C SER A 29 10.91 10.98 -5.53
N TYR A 30 10.53 9.70 -5.42
CA TYR A 30 11.43 8.71 -4.83
C TYR A 30 12.74 8.52 -5.64
N SER A 31 12.75 8.82 -6.94
CA SER A 31 13.97 8.82 -7.76
C SER A 31 14.88 10.01 -7.43
N THR A 32 14.29 11.19 -7.17
CA THR A 32 15.04 12.35 -6.67
C THR A 32 15.65 12.05 -5.31
N LEU A 33 14.85 11.54 -4.37
CA LEU A 33 15.33 11.16 -3.03
C LEU A 33 16.42 10.09 -3.08
N ALA A 34 16.29 9.09 -3.96
CA ALA A 34 17.31 8.04 -4.11
C ALA A 34 18.65 8.62 -4.59
N ARG A 35 18.61 9.55 -5.56
CA ARG A 35 19.81 10.23 -6.06
C ARG A 35 20.48 11.10 -5.00
N GLU A 36 19.69 11.81 -4.20
CA GLU A 36 20.20 12.76 -3.20
C GLU A 36 20.66 12.08 -1.90
N SER A 37 19.96 11.02 -1.48
CA SER A 37 20.31 10.28 -0.25
C SER A 37 21.29 9.12 -0.48
N GLY A 38 21.46 8.66 -1.73
CA GLY A 38 22.20 7.43 -2.04
C GLY A 38 21.49 6.15 -1.61
N LEU A 39 20.25 6.23 -1.14
CA LEU A 39 19.47 5.09 -0.68
C LEU A 39 18.66 4.45 -1.82
N PRO A 40 18.46 3.12 -1.83
CA PRO A 40 17.62 2.47 -2.82
C PRO A 40 16.18 3.02 -2.79
N ARG A 41 15.59 3.17 -3.98
CA ARG A 41 14.20 3.65 -4.13
C ARG A 41 13.20 2.79 -3.35
N SER A 42 13.37 1.47 -3.37
CA SER A 42 12.54 0.53 -2.61
C SER A 42 12.63 0.77 -1.11
N THR A 43 13.83 0.97 -0.57
CA THR A 43 14.05 1.31 0.84
C THR A 43 13.36 2.61 1.24
N LEU A 44 13.42 3.65 0.39
CA LEU A 44 12.74 4.93 0.64
C LEU A 44 11.21 4.79 0.59
N HIS A 45 10.71 3.98 -0.34
CA HIS A 45 9.29 3.66 -0.42
C HIS A 45 8.82 2.96 0.85
N ASP A 46 9.51 1.89 1.26
CA ASP A 46 9.17 1.10 2.43
C ASP A 46 9.30 1.91 3.73
N ALA A 47 10.31 2.78 3.83
CA ALA A 47 10.47 3.66 4.98
C ALA A 47 9.29 4.63 5.17
N LEU A 48 8.72 5.13 4.07
CA LEU A 48 7.63 6.12 4.11
C LEU A 48 6.24 5.47 4.14
N ARG A 49 6.05 4.31 3.51
CA ARG A 49 4.77 3.60 3.42
C ARG A 49 4.59 2.51 4.47
N GLY A 50 5.70 2.03 5.01
CA GLY A 50 5.72 0.94 5.96
C GLY A 50 5.07 1.29 7.30
N HIS A 51 5.10 0.30 8.16
CA HIS A 51 4.42 0.29 9.45
C HIS A 51 5.43 -0.06 10.57
N ARG A 52 6.73 0.09 10.27
CA ARG A 52 7.87 -0.19 11.14
C ARG A 52 8.77 1.04 11.19
N LEU A 53 9.49 1.20 12.30
CA LEU A 53 10.49 2.24 12.43
C LEU A 53 11.64 1.99 11.43
N PRO A 54 11.91 2.90 10.47
CA PRO A 54 13.04 2.77 9.56
C PRO A 54 14.35 2.79 10.32
N SER A 55 15.44 2.31 9.72
CA SER A 55 16.76 2.43 10.35
C SER A 55 17.14 3.91 10.52
N ARG A 56 18.03 4.18 11.47
CA ARG A 56 18.55 5.54 11.70
C ARG A 56 19.19 6.10 10.43
N GLU A 57 20.01 5.31 9.75
CA GLU A 57 20.68 5.72 8.50
C GLU A 57 19.69 6.14 7.41
N VAL A 58 18.62 5.35 7.21
CA VAL A 58 17.58 5.66 6.23
C VAL A 58 16.84 6.94 6.59
N THR A 59 16.52 7.12 7.88
CA THR A 59 15.87 8.33 8.38
C THR A 59 16.73 9.57 8.10
N ILE A 60 18.02 9.51 8.44
CA ILE A 60 18.95 10.62 8.25
C ILE A 60 19.17 10.94 6.77
N GLY A 61 19.33 9.91 5.92
CA GLY A 61 19.46 10.11 4.47
C GLY A 61 18.23 10.78 3.86
N LEU A 62 17.03 10.34 4.26
CA LEU A 62 15.77 10.94 3.84
C LEU A 62 15.63 12.40 4.29
N VAL A 63 15.94 12.69 5.56
CA VAL A 63 15.87 14.05 6.14
C VAL A 63 16.83 15.01 5.44
N ARG A 64 18.07 14.56 5.16
CA ARG A 64 19.07 15.32 4.40
C ARG A 64 18.59 15.61 2.99
N ALA A 65 18.04 14.62 2.29
CA ALA A 65 17.51 14.80 0.94
C ALA A 65 16.30 15.76 0.91
N CYS A 66 15.52 15.82 1.99
CA CYS A 66 14.47 16.83 2.16
C CYS A 66 14.98 18.20 2.63
N GLY A 67 16.29 18.37 2.84
CA GLY A 67 16.91 19.65 3.23
C GLY A 67 16.69 20.05 4.69
N ALA A 68 16.26 19.15 5.57
CA ALA A 68 16.10 19.43 7.00
C ALA A 68 17.34 19.06 7.81
N ASP A 69 17.43 19.59 9.03
CA ASP A 69 18.54 19.31 9.96
C ASP A 69 18.50 17.86 10.44
N PRO A 70 19.53 17.05 10.15
CA PRO A 70 19.60 15.66 10.59
C PRO A 70 19.69 15.49 12.11
N ALA A 71 20.22 16.47 12.85
CA ALA A 71 20.47 16.34 14.27
C ALA A 71 19.16 16.18 15.06
N GLU A 72 18.17 17.03 14.78
CA GLU A 72 16.84 16.95 15.42
C GLU A 72 16.19 15.57 15.19
N TRP A 73 16.25 15.09 13.95
CA TRP A 73 15.64 13.81 13.57
C TRP A 73 16.37 12.61 14.14
N GLN A 74 17.68 12.73 14.32
CA GLN A 74 18.49 11.72 14.99
C GLN A 74 18.07 11.54 16.45
N ASP A 75 17.91 12.64 17.17
CA ASP A 75 17.55 12.61 18.59
C ASP A 75 16.13 12.07 18.77
N ARG A 76 15.19 12.51 17.93
CA ARG A 76 13.82 11.98 17.88
C ARG A 76 13.79 10.48 17.58
N TRP A 77 14.58 10.02 16.62
CA TRP A 77 14.68 8.59 16.29
C TRP A 77 15.23 7.78 17.47
N THR A 78 16.27 8.30 18.14
CA THR A 78 16.91 7.63 19.27
C THR A 78 15.98 7.54 20.46
N ALA A 79 15.27 8.62 20.79
CA ALA A 79 14.27 8.64 21.85
C ALA A 79 13.12 7.67 21.56
N LEU A 80 12.63 7.65 20.32
CA LEU A 80 11.58 6.71 19.90
C LEU A 80 12.06 5.26 20.00
N ARG A 81 13.27 4.96 19.54
CA ARG A 81 13.83 3.61 19.64
C ARG A 81 13.95 3.16 21.09
N ALA A 82 14.47 4.01 21.97
CA ALA A 82 14.55 3.73 23.41
C ALA A 82 13.17 3.48 24.04
N ALA A 83 12.15 4.24 23.64
CA ALA A 83 10.77 4.04 24.11
C ALA A 83 10.15 2.71 23.63
N LEU A 84 10.54 2.22 22.45
CA LEU A 84 10.11 0.92 21.93
C LEU A 84 10.85 -0.24 22.60
N ASP A 85 12.11 -0.03 22.98
CA ASP A 85 12.94 -1.02 23.68
C ASP A 85 12.67 -1.07 25.19
N THR A 86 12.06 -0.03 25.74
CA THR A 86 11.63 0.00 27.14
C THR A 86 10.34 -0.83 27.25
N PRO A 87 10.37 -2.00 27.91
CA PRO A 87 9.13 -2.69 28.23
C PRO A 87 8.28 -1.74 29.08
N PRO A 88 6.94 -1.72 28.91
CA PRO A 88 6.08 -0.99 29.84
C PRO A 88 6.49 -1.40 31.26
N PRO A 89 6.54 -0.46 32.23
CA PRO A 89 6.85 -0.83 33.61
C PRO A 89 5.94 -1.99 33.97
N SER A 90 6.54 -3.16 34.19
CA SER A 90 5.82 -4.33 34.66
C SER A 90 5.13 -3.86 35.92
N ASP A 91 3.81 -3.80 35.88
CA ASP A 91 3.00 -3.52 37.05
C ASP A 91 3.40 -4.55 38.09
N GLN A 92 4.28 -4.17 39.01
CA GLN A 92 4.68 -4.98 40.14
C GLN A 92 3.41 -5.12 40.97
N ALA A 93 2.68 -6.19 40.69
CA ALA A 93 1.71 -6.88 41.51
C ALA A 93 1.37 -6.18 42.83
N VAL A 94 0.62 -5.08 42.77
CA VAL A 94 -0.42 -4.87 43.78
C VAL A 94 -1.57 -5.74 43.32
N ARG A 95 -1.52 -7.03 43.65
CA ARG A 95 -2.71 -7.86 43.57
C ARG A 95 -3.72 -7.26 44.55
N PRO A 96 -4.85 -6.66 44.13
CA PRO A 96 -5.94 -6.49 45.07
C PRO A 96 -6.34 -7.90 45.51
N VAL A 97 -6.35 -8.13 46.83
CA VAL A 97 -6.94 -9.34 47.41
C VAL A 97 -8.36 -9.44 46.86
N SER A 98 -8.60 -10.46 46.04
CA SER A 98 -9.93 -10.69 45.49
C SER A 98 -10.72 -11.46 46.53
N ASP A 99 -11.34 -10.73 47.46
CA ASP A 99 -12.46 -11.27 48.23
C ASP A 99 -13.63 -11.44 47.25
N GLY A 100 -13.87 -12.69 46.89
CA GLY A 100 -14.96 -13.08 46.03
C GLY A 100 -16.29 -12.79 46.71
N THR A 101 -17.05 -11.82 46.20
CA THR A 101 -18.51 -11.87 46.30
C THR A 101 -19.19 -10.99 45.24
N GLY A 102 -19.89 -11.64 44.31
CA GLY A 102 -21.16 -11.13 43.78
C GLY A 102 -21.12 -10.21 42.57
N ARG A 103 -21.38 -10.78 41.39
CA ARG A 103 -22.68 -10.71 40.68
C ARG A 103 -22.47 -10.93 39.17
N PRO A 104 -23.19 -11.87 38.53
CA PRO A 104 -23.01 -12.11 37.11
C PRO A 104 -24.07 -11.41 36.25
N PHE A 105 -23.65 -11.17 35.00
CA PHE A 105 -24.37 -10.98 33.73
C PHE A 105 -25.37 -9.80 33.58
N TRP A 106 -24.93 -8.77 32.85
CA TRP A 106 -25.83 -7.78 32.26
C TRP A 106 -26.74 -8.39 31.18
N ARG A 107 -28.03 -8.29 31.48
CA ARG A 107 -29.23 -8.11 30.63
C ARG A 107 -29.21 -8.45 29.13
N ARG A 108 -30.12 -9.39 28.83
CA ARG A 108 -30.87 -9.75 27.60
C ARG A 108 -31.14 -8.60 26.59
N ARG A 109 -30.82 -8.76 25.29
CA ARG A 109 -31.63 -9.23 24.09
C ARG A 109 -32.69 -8.21 23.59
N PRO A 110 -33.12 -8.18 22.29
CA PRO A 110 -33.17 -9.29 21.33
C PRO A 110 -32.85 -9.00 19.84
N ARG A 111 -32.82 -10.12 19.10
CA ARG A 111 -32.79 -10.27 17.64
C ARG A 111 -34.17 -9.98 17.04
N THR A 112 -34.22 -9.35 15.87
CA THR A 112 -35.37 -9.46 14.96
C THR A 112 -34.90 -9.99 13.61
N VAL A 113 -35.48 -11.11 13.20
CA VAL A 113 -35.46 -11.68 11.85
C VAL A 113 -36.93 -11.77 11.41
N ALA A 114 -37.27 -11.21 10.25
CA ALA A 114 -38.39 -11.57 9.37
C ALA A 114 -38.30 -10.65 8.13
N ALA A 115 -37.96 -11.09 6.91
CA ALA A 115 -38.60 -12.04 5.99
C ALA A 115 -39.49 -11.35 4.92
N ALA A 116 -39.11 -11.59 3.64
CA ALA A 116 -39.94 -11.71 2.43
C ALA A 116 -40.71 -10.45 1.93
N ALA A 117 -41.04 -10.22 0.64
CA ALA A 117 -40.99 -10.98 -0.60
C ALA A 117 -41.16 -10.03 -1.83
N ALA A 118 -40.69 -10.49 -3.01
CA ALA A 118 -41.29 -10.43 -4.37
C ALA A 118 -41.75 -9.07 -4.98
N LEU A 119 -41.11 -8.56 -6.06
CA LEU A 119 -41.37 -8.82 -7.51
C LEU A 119 -42.73 -8.23 -7.99
N LEU A 120 -42.86 -7.39 -9.03
CA LEU A 120 -42.58 -7.63 -10.46
C LEU A 120 -42.81 -6.36 -11.33
N LEU A 121 -41.94 -6.18 -12.35
CA LEU A 121 -42.22 -5.88 -13.79
C LEU A 121 -42.97 -4.59 -14.20
N ALA A 122 -42.80 -3.98 -15.38
CA ALA A 122 -41.83 -4.01 -16.47
C ALA A 122 -42.24 -2.91 -17.48
N ALA A 123 -41.28 -2.54 -18.34
CA ALA A 123 -41.46 -2.09 -19.72
C ALA A 123 -42.06 -0.70 -20.02
N GLY A 124 -41.22 0.15 -20.63
CA GLY A 124 -41.61 1.37 -21.35
C GLY A 124 -40.50 1.78 -22.32
N LEU A 125 -40.35 1.01 -23.40
CA LEU A 125 -39.45 1.22 -24.55
C LEU A 125 -39.83 2.50 -25.31
N VAL A 126 -38.92 3.46 -25.50
CA VAL A 126 -38.67 4.18 -26.77
C VAL A 126 -37.27 4.85 -26.72
N GLY A 127 -36.31 4.36 -27.52
CA GLY A 127 -35.38 5.23 -28.25
C GLY A 127 -34.16 5.88 -27.59
N GLY A 128 -33.39 5.20 -26.72
CA GLY A 128 -32.15 5.81 -26.21
C GLY A 128 -31.04 4.92 -25.64
N TRP A 129 -31.14 3.59 -25.78
CA TRP A 129 -30.23 2.65 -25.10
C TRP A 129 -28.98 2.27 -25.91
N SER A 130 -28.66 3.04 -26.95
CA SER A 130 -27.39 2.96 -27.69
C SER A 130 -26.45 4.14 -27.39
N ALA A 131 -26.84 5.02 -26.46
CA ALA A 131 -26.05 6.18 -26.06
C ALA A 131 -25.22 5.99 -24.77
N TRP A 132 -25.19 4.78 -24.19
CA TRP A 132 -24.40 4.47 -22.98
C TRP A 132 -23.05 3.78 -23.26
N HIS A 133 -22.64 3.64 -24.52
CA HIS A 133 -21.34 3.05 -24.90
C HIS A 133 -20.37 4.05 -25.56
N ARG A 134 -20.48 5.33 -25.19
CA ARG A 134 -19.46 6.37 -25.43
C ARG A 134 -19.41 7.24 -24.17
N GLY A 135 -18.40 7.25 -23.33
CA GLY A 135 -17.15 6.51 -23.31
C GLY A 135 -16.49 6.75 -21.96
N ASP A 136 -16.58 5.77 -21.08
CA ASP A 136 -15.67 5.71 -19.93
C ASP A 136 -14.37 5.09 -20.44
N CYS A 137 -13.55 5.93 -21.08
CA CYS A 137 -12.13 5.68 -21.27
C CYS A 137 -11.47 5.66 -19.89
N ALA A 138 -11.66 4.57 -19.15
CA ALA A 138 -10.89 4.29 -17.95
C ALA A 138 -9.45 4.06 -18.40
N GLY A 139 -8.64 5.12 -18.36
CA GLY A 139 -7.34 5.24 -19.02
C GLY A 139 -6.38 4.10 -18.71
N GLU A 140 -6.48 3.03 -19.48
CA GLU A 140 -5.53 1.93 -19.47
C GLU A 140 -4.21 2.45 -20.01
N ARG A 141 -3.10 2.19 -19.32
CA ARG A 141 -1.79 2.53 -19.87
C ARG A 141 -1.27 1.37 -20.68
N VAL A 142 -0.93 1.65 -21.93
CA VAL A 142 -0.32 0.69 -22.84
C VAL A 142 1.19 0.86 -22.76
N TYR A 143 1.88 -0.22 -22.40
CA TYR A 143 3.32 -0.32 -22.37
C TYR A 143 3.80 -1.26 -23.48
N ARG A 144 4.98 -0.98 -24.02
CA ARG A 144 5.72 -1.91 -24.87
C ARG A 144 6.75 -2.63 -24.03
N VAL A 145 6.91 -3.92 -24.28
CA VAL A 145 7.96 -4.75 -23.71
C VAL A 145 9.25 -4.50 -24.48
N ASP A 146 10.27 -3.99 -23.81
CA ASP A 146 11.59 -3.73 -24.42
C ASP A 146 12.50 -4.96 -24.38
N GLU A 147 12.31 -5.81 -23.36
CA GLU A 147 13.10 -7.01 -23.13
C GLU A 147 12.20 -8.19 -22.74
N ALA A 148 12.49 -9.38 -23.28
CA ALA A 148 11.74 -10.59 -22.95
C ALA A 148 11.76 -10.90 -21.43
N GLY A 149 10.66 -11.46 -20.94
CA GLY A 149 10.44 -11.67 -19.52
C GLY A 149 9.34 -12.67 -19.21
N ALA A 150 9.17 -12.97 -17.94
CA ALA A 150 8.09 -13.83 -17.45
C ALA A 150 6.90 -12.97 -17.00
N VAL A 151 5.70 -13.48 -17.24
CA VAL A 151 4.48 -13.02 -16.60
C VAL A 151 4.28 -13.86 -15.35
N LEU A 152 4.13 -13.21 -14.20
CA LEU A 152 4.11 -13.87 -12.90
C LEU A 152 2.71 -13.83 -12.29
N ASP A 153 2.33 -14.87 -11.56
CA ASP A 153 1.13 -14.85 -10.73
C ASP A 153 1.33 -14.07 -9.41
N ALA A 154 0.32 -14.11 -8.54
CA ALA A 154 0.34 -13.44 -7.25
C ALA A 154 1.37 -14.03 -6.26
N ASP A 155 1.83 -15.26 -6.49
CA ASP A 155 2.83 -15.95 -5.67
C ASP A 155 4.24 -15.83 -6.27
N GLY A 156 4.36 -15.21 -7.45
CA GLY A 156 5.61 -14.99 -8.15
C GLY A 156 6.03 -16.15 -9.05
N HIS A 157 5.16 -17.14 -9.29
CA HIS A 157 5.44 -18.24 -10.20
C HIS A 157 5.20 -17.80 -11.66
N PRO A 158 6.03 -18.27 -12.60
CA PRO A 158 5.85 -17.96 -14.01
C PRO A 158 4.62 -18.66 -14.58
N ILE A 159 3.68 -17.86 -15.07
CA ILE A 159 2.43 -18.31 -15.72
C ILE A 159 2.41 -18.03 -17.22
N GLY A 160 3.39 -17.28 -17.71
CA GLY A 160 3.53 -16.95 -19.12
C GLY A 160 4.85 -16.25 -19.43
N ARG A 161 5.02 -15.87 -20.70
CA ARG A 161 6.18 -15.15 -21.20
C ARG A 161 5.73 -13.94 -22.01
N VAL A 162 6.55 -12.90 -22.02
CA VAL A 162 6.51 -11.80 -22.98
C VAL A 162 7.81 -11.73 -23.75
N ASP A 163 7.72 -11.34 -25.01
CA ASP A 163 8.87 -11.09 -25.88
C ASP A 163 9.01 -9.59 -26.18
N ALA A 164 10.21 -9.19 -26.58
CA ALA A 164 10.47 -7.80 -26.95
C ALA A 164 9.58 -7.39 -28.13
N GLY A 165 8.86 -6.27 -27.97
CA GLY A 165 7.88 -5.77 -28.93
C GLY A 165 6.42 -6.02 -28.55
N ASP A 166 6.14 -6.92 -27.59
CA ASP A 166 4.78 -7.15 -27.11
C ASP A 166 4.19 -5.89 -26.44
N THR A 167 2.85 -5.76 -26.48
CA THR A 167 2.14 -4.72 -25.73
C THR A 167 1.42 -5.28 -24.51
N VAL A 168 1.43 -4.47 -23.46
CA VAL A 168 0.83 -4.78 -22.16
C VAL A 168 -0.10 -3.66 -21.77
N ARG A 169 -1.35 -3.99 -21.44
CA ARG A 169 -2.34 -3.05 -20.90
C ARG A 169 -2.38 -3.12 -19.39
N VAL A 170 -2.14 -1.99 -18.74
CA VAL A 170 -2.08 -1.84 -17.28
C VAL A 170 -3.22 -0.93 -16.82
N LYS A 171 -4.14 -1.50 -16.04
CA LYS A 171 -5.30 -0.78 -15.47
C LYS A 171 -4.96 -0.04 -14.17
N SER A 172 -3.95 -0.50 -13.44
CA SER A 172 -3.53 0.07 -12.16
C SER A 172 -2.01 0.13 -12.07
N LEU A 173 -1.48 1.29 -11.71
CA LEU A 173 -0.06 1.50 -11.40
C LEU A 173 0.22 1.36 -9.91
N VAL A 174 -0.77 0.96 -9.13
CA VAL A 174 -0.59 0.73 -7.71
C VAL A 174 0.19 -0.56 -7.56
N HIS A 175 1.44 -0.45 -7.12
CA HIS A 175 2.24 -1.59 -6.68
C HIS A 175 1.69 -2.06 -5.33
N ASP A 176 0.79 -3.02 -5.36
CA ASP A 176 0.15 -3.59 -4.16
C ASP A 176 0.94 -4.77 -3.59
N ARG A 177 1.46 -5.66 -4.44
CA ARG A 177 2.07 -6.94 -4.02
C ARG A 177 3.55 -7.08 -4.35
N PHE A 178 3.98 -6.57 -5.50
CA PHE A 178 5.37 -6.63 -5.93
C PHE A 178 5.88 -5.22 -6.27
N PRO A 179 6.84 -4.67 -5.51
CA PRO A 179 7.46 -3.42 -5.87
C PRO A 179 8.15 -3.55 -7.24
N HIS A 180 8.05 -2.52 -8.07
CA HIS A 180 8.61 -2.49 -9.43
C HIS A 180 7.97 -3.49 -10.42
N ARG A 181 6.74 -3.94 -10.16
CA ARG A 181 5.97 -4.70 -11.13
C ARG A 181 4.61 -4.09 -11.38
N TYR A 182 4.22 -4.06 -12.64
CA TYR A 182 2.87 -3.68 -13.03
C TYR A 182 2.02 -4.92 -13.23
N PHE A 183 0.79 -4.86 -12.73
CA PHE A 183 -0.22 -5.86 -13.03
C PHE A 183 -0.93 -5.48 -14.33
N GLY A 184 -0.80 -6.33 -15.35
CA GLY A 184 -1.32 -6.05 -16.68
C GLY A 184 -1.64 -7.29 -17.48
N THR A 185 -2.32 -7.07 -18.60
CA THR A 185 -2.68 -8.10 -19.57
C THR A 185 -1.80 -7.94 -20.80
N VAL A 186 -1.14 -9.02 -21.22
CA VAL A 186 -0.36 -9.09 -22.45
C VAL A 186 -1.30 -9.24 -23.64
N ASP A 187 -1.17 -8.38 -24.65
CA ASP A 187 -2.06 -8.40 -25.81
C ASP A 187 -1.88 -9.66 -26.66
N ALA A 188 -0.64 -10.12 -26.84
CA ALA A 188 -0.31 -11.25 -27.70
C ALA A 188 -0.84 -12.58 -27.16
N SER A 189 -0.76 -12.80 -25.84
CA SER A 189 -1.13 -14.06 -25.19
C SER A 189 -2.46 -14.00 -24.43
N GLY A 190 -2.98 -12.80 -24.14
CA GLY A 190 -4.11 -12.61 -23.23
C GLY A 190 -3.79 -12.92 -21.75
N THR A 191 -2.55 -13.31 -21.44
CA THR A 191 -2.15 -13.64 -20.07
C THR A 191 -2.17 -12.39 -19.21
N THR A 192 -2.78 -12.48 -18.03
CA THR A 192 -2.83 -11.39 -17.06
C THR A 192 -2.01 -11.76 -15.84
N GLY A 193 -1.09 -10.88 -15.45
CA GLY A 193 -0.20 -11.11 -14.31
C GLY A 193 0.72 -9.93 -14.06
N TYR A 194 1.75 -10.17 -13.24
CA TYR A 194 2.76 -9.16 -12.91
C TYR A 194 3.92 -9.21 -13.89
N LEU A 195 4.31 -8.05 -14.38
CA LEU A 195 5.44 -7.85 -15.28
C LEU A 195 6.42 -6.84 -14.68
N ASP A 196 7.71 -7.05 -14.94
CA ASP A 196 8.77 -6.17 -14.48
C ASP A 196 8.67 -4.79 -15.14
N GLU A 197 8.44 -3.75 -14.33
CA GLU A 197 8.35 -2.37 -14.79
C GLU A 197 9.62 -1.90 -15.51
N ALA A 198 10.80 -2.41 -15.12
CA ALA A 198 12.07 -2.03 -15.73
C ALA A 198 12.20 -2.49 -17.20
N LYS A 199 11.36 -3.43 -17.63
CA LYS A 199 11.32 -3.96 -18.99
C LYS A 199 10.21 -3.34 -19.85
N LEU A 200 9.49 -2.35 -19.31
CA LEU A 200 8.31 -1.76 -19.93
C LEU A 200 8.54 -0.28 -20.23
N THR A 201 8.41 0.11 -21.50
CA THR A 201 8.35 1.51 -21.91
C THR A 201 6.90 1.93 -22.14
N TYR A 202 6.49 3.01 -21.48
CA TYR A 202 5.17 3.60 -21.71
C TYR A 202 5.04 4.04 -23.16
N GLN A 203 3.95 3.64 -23.82
CA GLN A 203 3.63 4.08 -25.17
C GLN A 203 2.54 5.14 -25.18
N ARG A 204 1.36 4.79 -24.66
CA ARG A 204 0.17 5.63 -24.75
C ARG A 204 -0.82 5.27 -23.65
N THR A 205 -1.75 6.18 -23.41
CA THR A 205 -2.98 5.86 -22.67
C THR A 205 -4.00 5.40 -23.69
N GLY A 206 -4.54 4.20 -23.49
CA GLY A 206 -5.57 3.57 -24.29
C GLY A 206 -6.96 3.81 -23.71
N CYS A 207 -7.92 3.70 -24.63
CA CYS A 207 -9.25 3.18 -24.40
C CYS A 207 -9.34 1.87 -25.21
#